data_AF-A0A560D1U8-F1
#
_entry.id   AF-A0A560D1U8-F1
#
_cell.length_a   1.000
_cell.length_b   1.000
_cell.length_c   1.000
_cell.angle_alpha   90.00
_cell.angle_beta   90.00
_cell.angle_gamma   90.00
#
_symmetry.space_group_name_H-M   'P 1'
#
loop_
_entity.id
_entity.type
_entity.pdbx_description
1 polymer ?
#
loop_
_entity_poly.entity_id
_entity_poly.type
_entity_poly.pdbx_seq_one_letter_code
_entity_poly.pdbx_strand_id
1 'polypeptide(L)'
;MVRGDPVIVQAALQGSNWSGRADVLLRVERPSNLGPWSYEVTDTKLARETKGNTVLQISLYSDLLGKMQGLAPEAAFVVTPGTDYAPERYRISDYGAYT
;
A
#
# COMPACT_ATOMS: atom_id res chain seq x y z
N MET A 1 -12.12 0.43 -6.10
CA MET A 1 -11.73 1.73 -5.52
C MET A 1 -12.86 2.77 -5.59
N VAL A 2 -13.49 3.04 -6.74
CA VAL A 2 -14.56 4.09 -6.85
C VAL A 2 -15.79 3.84 -5.97
N ARG A 3 -16.14 2.58 -5.67
CA ARG A 3 -17.24 2.27 -4.74
C ARG A 3 -16.93 2.68 -3.29
N GLY A 4 -15.66 2.94 -2.95
CA GLY A 4 -15.25 3.38 -1.62
C GLY A 4 -15.31 2.30 -0.56
N ASP A 5 -15.16 1.02 -0.95
CA ASP A 5 -15.13 -0.08 0.01
C ASP A 5 -14.03 0.16 1.05
N PRO A 6 -14.29 -0.08 2.35
CA PRO A 6 -13.30 0.10 3.40
C PRO A 6 -12.03 -0.74 3.21
N VAL A 7 -12.18 -1.91 2.60
CA VAL A 7 -11.12 -2.90 2.38
C VAL A 7 -11.23 -3.47 0.98
N ILE A 8 -10.10 -3.58 0.28
CA ILE A 8 -9.98 -4.30 -1.00
C ILE A 8 -8.86 -5.32 -0.85
N VAL A 9 -9.19 -6.61 -0.96
CA VAL A 9 -8.21 -7.71 -0.91
C VAL A 9 -7.72 -8.08 -2.31
N GLN A 10 -6.46 -8.50 -2.41
CA GLN A 10 -5.79 -8.92 -3.66
C GLN A 10 -5.93 -7.87 -4.77
N ALA A 11 -5.75 -6.60 -4.40
CA ALA A 11 -5.95 -5.45 -5.26
C ALA A 11 -4.92 -5.43 -6.38
N ALA A 12 -5.38 -5.49 -7.63
CA ALA A 12 -4.54 -5.32 -8.80
C ALA A 12 -4.19 -3.83 -8.98
N LEU A 13 -2.90 -3.54 -9.06
CA LEU A 13 -2.33 -2.22 -9.32
C LEU A 13 -1.59 -2.25 -10.65
N GLN A 14 -1.81 -1.26 -11.50
CA GLN A 14 -1.20 -1.20 -12.82
C GLN A 14 -0.77 0.22 -13.16
N GLY A 15 0.46 0.35 -13.65
CA GLY A 15 1.02 1.55 -14.27
C GLY A 15 1.52 1.24 -15.68
N SER A 16 2.30 2.16 -16.26
CA SER A 16 2.79 2.03 -17.64
C SER A 16 3.70 0.80 -17.85
N ASN A 17 4.73 0.64 -17.02
CA ASN A 17 5.73 -0.42 -17.17
C ASN A 17 5.73 -1.44 -16.02
N TRP A 18 4.90 -1.21 -15.00
CA TRP A 18 4.88 -1.99 -13.78
C TRP A 18 3.45 -2.39 -13.44
N SER A 19 3.32 -3.59 -12.87
CA SER A 19 2.07 -4.06 -12.29
C SER A 19 2.37 -4.82 -11.01
N GLY A 20 1.38 -4.92 -10.15
CA GLY A 20 1.49 -5.57 -8.86
C GLY A 20 0.15 -6.00 -8.33
N ARG A 21 0.18 -6.85 -7.31
CA ARG A 21 -1.01 -7.23 -6.57
C ARG A 21 -0.72 -7.02 -5.09
N ALA A 22 -1.32 -5.98 -4.53
CA ALA A 22 -1.26 -5.72 -3.09
C ALA A 22 -2.20 -6.70 -2.37
N ASP A 23 -1.76 -7.21 -1.22
CA ASP A 23 -2.58 -8.11 -0.42
C ASP A 23 -3.87 -7.43 0.04
N VAL A 24 -3.74 -6.21 0.56
CA VAL A 24 -4.86 -5.41 1.05
C VAL A 24 -4.63 -3.93 0.72
N LEU A 25 -5.69 -3.24 0.29
CA LEU A 25 -5.80 -1.79 0.34
C LEU A 25 -6.80 -1.42 1.43
N LEU A 26 -6.38 -0.52 2.32
CA LEU A 26 -7.23 0.03 3.37
C LEU A 26 -7.62 1.44 3.02
N ARG A 27 -8.92 1.74 3.09
CA ARG A 27 -9.46 3.07 2.87
C ARG A 27 -9.06 3.99 4.03
N VAL A 28 -8.66 5.21 3.70
CA VAL A 28 -8.49 6.31 4.65
C VAL A 28 -9.34 7.49 4.21
N GLU A 29 -9.88 8.24 5.18
CA GLU A 29 -10.76 9.41 4.94
C GLU A 29 -9.95 10.66 4.55
N ARG A 30 -9.10 10.51 3.53
CA ARG A 30 -8.31 11.57 2.93
C ARG A 30 -8.72 11.73 1.46
N PRO A 31 -9.26 12.89 1.04
CA PRO A 31 -9.76 13.09 -0.32
C PRO A 31 -8.72 12.85 -1.41
N SER A 32 -9.17 12.28 -2.53
CA SER A 32 -8.36 11.97 -3.72
C SER A 32 -9.20 12.03 -5.00
N ASN A 33 -8.65 11.63 -6.14
CA ASN A 33 -9.42 11.52 -7.39
C ASN A 33 -10.51 10.44 -7.35
N LEU A 34 -10.53 9.61 -6.30
CA LEU A 34 -11.57 8.61 -6.06
C LEU A 34 -12.80 9.16 -5.31
N GLY A 35 -12.72 10.37 -4.75
CA GLY A 35 -13.75 10.99 -3.91
C GLY A 35 -13.21 11.43 -2.54
N PRO A 36 -14.04 11.41 -1.48
CA PRO A 36 -13.63 11.86 -0.14
C PRO A 36 -12.64 10.93 0.58
N TRP A 37 -12.17 9.87 -0.08
CA TRP A 37 -11.24 8.89 0.45
C TRP A 37 -10.08 8.59 -0.50
N SER A 38 -9.07 7.91 0.03
CA SER A 38 -7.94 7.32 -0.67
C SER A 38 -7.62 5.97 -0.02
N TYR A 39 -6.59 5.29 -0.52
CA TYR A 39 -6.16 4.00 -0.03
C TYR A 39 -4.67 3.99 0.32
N GLU A 40 -4.33 3.14 1.28
CA GLU A 40 -2.95 2.80 1.67
C GLU A 40 -2.72 1.28 1.53
N VAL A 41 -1.48 0.90 1.21
CA VAL A 41 -1.10 -0.50 0.97
C VAL A 41 -0.85 -1.21 2.30
N THR A 42 -1.37 -2.42 2.45
CA THR A 42 -1.01 -3.34 3.54
C THR A 42 -0.61 -4.70 2.94
N ASP A 43 0.60 -5.15 3.24
CA ASP A 43 1.19 -6.37 2.73
C ASP A 43 1.39 -7.39 3.86
N THR A 44 1.06 -8.65 3.61
CA THR A 44 1.16 -9.71 4.62
C THR A 44 2.31 -10.64 4.30
N LYS A 45 3.16 -10.92 5.29
CA LYS A 45 4.33 -11.80 5.10
C LYS A 45 4.30 -12.94 6.10
N LEU A 46 4.65 -14.16 5.66
CA LEU A 46 4.82 -15.30 6.56
C LEU A 46 6.16 -15.27 7.33
N ALA A 47 7.13 -14.50 6.83
CA ALA A 47 8.38 -14.27 7.53
C ALA A 47 8.14 -13.36 8.75
N ARG A 48 8.84 -13.63 9.85
CA ARG A 48 8.74 -12.82 11.08
C ARG A 48 9.41 -11.45 10.95
N GLU A 49 10.45 -11.38 10.14
CA GLU A 49 11.22 -10.15 9.91
C GLU A 49 10.90 -9.57 8.53
N THR A 50 10.69 -8.25 8.49
CA THR A 50 10.51 -7.53 7.23
C THR A 50 11.84 -7.45 6.48
N LYS A 51 11.88 -8.02 5.28
CA LYS A 51 13.06 -8.02 4.41
C LYS A 51 13.06 -6.76 3.55
N GLY A 52 14.25 -6.29 3.15
CA GLY A 52 14.38 -5.09 2.30
C GLY A 52 13.60 -5.15 0.98
N ASN A 53 13.43 -6.34 0.40
CA ASN A 53 12.58 -6.52 -0.78
C ASN A 53 11.09 -6.21 -0.54
N THR A 54 10.61 -6.38 0.70
CA THR A 54 9.24 -6.06 1.11
C THR A 54 9.06 -4.55 1.14
N VAL A 55 10.05 -3.82 1.65
CA VAL A 55 10.06 -2.35 1.61
C VAL A 55 10.01 -1.85 0.17
N LEU A 56 10.85 -2.39 -0.72
CA LEU A 56 10.80 -2.03 -2.15
C LEU A 56 9.43 -2.36 -2.78
N GLN A 57 8.82 -3.48 -2.42
CA GLN A 57 7.50 -3.88 -2.91
C GLN A 57 6.41 -2.90 -2.47
N ILE A 58 6.33 -2.56 -1.18
CA ILE A 58 5.31 -1.62 -0.68
C ILE A 58 5.54 -0.21 -1.22
N SER A 59 6.80 0.20 -1.45
CA SER A 59 7.12 1.47 -2.10
C SER A 59 6.61 1.50 -3.54
N LEU A 60 6.93 0.48 -4.35
CA LEU A 60 6.43 0.36 -5.74
C LEU A 60 4.89 0.36 -5.78
N TYR A 61 4.24 -0.41 -4.91
CA TYR A 61 2.78 -0.49 -4.89
C TYR A 61 2.15 0.84 -4.47
N SER A 62 2.77 1.57 -3.54
CA SER A 62 2.30 2.89 -3.13
C SER A 62 2.44 3.94 -4.24
N ASP A 63 3.50 3.88 -5.04
CA ASP A 63 3.65 4.72 -6.23
C ASP A 63 2.59 4.41 -7.29
N LEU A 64 2.37 3.13 -7.62
CA LEU A 64 1.31 2.71 -8.55
C LEU A 64 -0.08 3.16 -8.07
N LEU A 65 -0.38 2.93 -6.79
CA LEU A 65 -1.64 3.35 -6.18
C LEU A 65 -1.79 4.87 -6.23
N GLY A 66 -0.73 5.61 -5.90
CA GLY A 66 -0.71 7.06 -5.93
C GLY A 66 -1.06 7.63 -7.30
N LYS A 67 -0.53 7.04 -8.37
CA LYS A 67 -0.87 7.40 -9.76
C LYS A 67 -2.35 7.14 -10.07
N MET A 68 -2.92 6.03 -9.59
CA MET A 68 -4.33 5.68 -9.83
C MET A 68 -5.31 6.58 -9.08
N GLN A 69 -5.01 6.93 -7.82
CA GLN A 69 -5.89 7.76 -6.99
C GLN A 69 -5.55 9.25 -7.04
N GLY A 70 -4.49 9.65 -7.74
CA GLY A 70 -4.03 11.04 -7.84
C GLY A 70 -3.45 11.61 -6.54
N LEU A 71 -3.15 10.74 -5.56
CA LEU A 71 -2.65 11.12 -4.26
C LEU A 71 -1.66 10.07 -3.76
N ALA A 72 -0.41 10.49 -3.52
CA ALA A 72 0.60 9.63 -2.91
C ALA A 72 0.16 9.19 -1.49
N PRO A 73 0.14 7.87 -1.19
CA PRO A 73 -0.08 7.36 0.16
C PRO A 73 0.92 7.96 1.16
N GLU A 74 0.50 8.20 2.39
CA GLU A 74 1.41 8.68 3.45
C GLU A 74 2.21 7.51 4.02
N ALA A 75 1.52 6.39 4.24
CA ALA A 75 2.09 5.17 4.76
C ALA A 75 1.75 3.95 3.90
N ALA A 76 2.54 2.90 4.10
CA ALA A 76 2.16 1.53 3.85
C ALA A 76 2.45 0.69 5.08
N PHE A 77 1.89 -0.52 5.13
CA PHE A 77 1.97 -1.38 6.30
C PHE A 77 2.43 -2.78 5.93
N VAL A 78 3.19 -3.39 6.83
CA VAL A 78 3.57 -4.81 6.74
C VAL A 78 3.05 -5.53 7.97
N VAL A 79 2.39 -6.66 7.76
CA VAL A 79 1.90 -7.52 8.85
C VAL A 79 2.69 -8.83 8.82
N THR A 80 3.34 -9.15 9.93
CA THR A 80 4.13 -10.38 10.12
C THR A 80 3.64 -11.20 11.32
N PRO A 81 3.89 -12.52 11.36
CA PRO A 81 3.66 -13.34 12.54
C PRO A 81 4.59 -12.95 13.70
N GLY A 82 4.11 -13.16 14.93
CA GLY A 82 4.92 -12.94 16.15
C GLY A 82 4.82 -11.54 16.75
N THR A 83 4.00 -10.66 16.16
CA THR A 83 3.70 -9.29 16.63
C THR A 83 2.21 -9.10 16.91
N ASP A 84 1.48 -10.16 17.25
CA ASP A 84 0.02 -10.18 17.34
C ASP A 84 -0.69 -9.68 16.06
N TYR A 85 0.01 -9.78 14.92
CA TYR A 85 -0.41 -9.24 13.63
C TYR A 85 -0.65 -7.72 13.64
N ALA A 86 0.00 -7.00 14.57
CA ALA A 86 0.02 -5.55 14.57
C ALA A 86 0.71 -5.04 13.28
N PRO A 87 0.07 -4.12 12.52
CA PRO A 87 0.69 -3.57 11.32
C PRO A 87 1.90 -2.70 11.66
N GLU A 88 3.05 -3.05 11.09
CA GLU A 88 4.24 -2.21 11.11
C GLU A 88 4.08 -1.09 10.06
N ARG A 89 4.19 0.17 10.49
CA ARG A 89 3.97 1.34 9.63
C ARG A 89 5.28 1.79 8.98
N TYR A 90 5.26 1.96 7.66
CA TYR A 90 6.34 2.49 6.85
C TYR A 90 5.90 3.80 6.20
N ARG A 91 6.60 4.91 6.49
CA ARG A 91 6.31 6.20 5.86
C ARG A 91 6.89 6.23 4.45
N ILE A 92 6.05 6.39 3.44
CA ILE A 92 6.46 6.23 2.03
C ILE A 92 7.49 7.26 1.60
N SER A 93 7.41 8.49 2.12
CA SER A 93 8.39 9.54 1.81
C SER A 93 9.83 9.17 2.21
N ASP A 94 10.01 8.30 3.21
CA ASP A 94 11.34 7.90 3.69
C ASP A 94 12.03 6.92 2.72
N TYR A 95 11.26 6.38 1.76
CA TYR A 95 11.71 5.42 0.75
C TYR A 95 11.55 5.93 -0.69
N GLY A 96 11.29 7.24 -0.87
CA GLY A 96 11.02 7.82 -2.19
C GLY A 96 12.17 7.73 -3.20
N ALA A 97 13.38 7.38 -2.76
CA ALA A 97 14.52 7.13 -3.66
C ALA A 97 14.42 5.80 -4.43
N TYR A 98 13.47 4.92 -4.07
CA TYR A 98 13.32 3.57 -4.62
C TYR A 98 12.11 3.41 -5.55
N THR A 99 11.46 4.51 -5.93
CA THR A 99 10.23 4.57 -6.75
C THR A 99 10.35 5.61 -7.84
#